data_AF-A0A5C3N2A2-F1
#
_entry.id   AF-A0A5C3N2A2-F1
#
_cell.length_a   1.000
_cell.length_b   1.000
_cell.length_c   1.000
_cell.angle_alpha   90.00
_cell.angle_beta   90.00
_cell.angle_gamma   90.00
#
_symmetry.space_group_name_H-M   'P 1'
#
loop_
_entity.id
_entity.type
_entity.pdbx_description
1 polymer ?
#
loop_
_entity_poly.entity_id
_entity_poly.type
_entity_poly.pdbx_seq_one_letter_code
_entity_poly.pdbx_strand_id
1 'polypeptide(L)'
;MVQPRAASNSPARMARLDVHGHEERAALVVSKRKREPSPGDRAVLRAGKIIKLYQRIYDNATASFAQPEGPKTDSGDGIHSSYEPDLPGEVPLVSVDVSVEQELSSPDDQDSPAAYADIPRPAATVIDNQDYRADFEDSLGLDEATRTDHVHWILTALPMPPKSKSKQERESYRELRDQLTGSPETRFCAAHMFLRYMHALSKETLGNGQFLGVVVQGRDYFLQDAALACLAITVKADREAIEEFYPIHVSEYVRMARSESTVDDLKCAERAIVNILQFNAATDSPAAYIEEIHQGCGSPLERVLLLEDDLWERVEDGVYERLYGALYDLDVLKFPVYLLTAAAFLEALTDAMQEVFCRPLSKSPFISDDVKKLGMCRKMAEPEVELVKLEVQQLCGVTEADLKHCRQWLASVTV
;
A
#
# COMPACT_ATOMS: atom_id res chain seq x y z
N MET A 1 69.50 -7.45 -17.73
CA MET A 1 68.82 -8.14 -16.60
C MET A 1 67.50 -8.65 -17.17
N VAL A 2 67.34 -9.91 -17.58
CA VAL A 2 67.52 -11.23 -16.91
C VAL A 2 66.29 -11.62 -16.07
N GLN A 3 65.57 -12.61 -16.60
CA GLN A 3 64.43 -13.41 -16.06
C GLN A 3 64.89 -14.44 -14.98
N PRO A 4 64.08 -15.40 -14.45
CA PRO A 4 62.65 -15.75 -14.62
C PRO A 4 61.88 -15.65 -13.26
N ARG A 5 60.97 -16.50 -12.73
CA ARG A 5 60.30 -17.82 -13.02
C ARG A 5 59.00 -17.87 -12.16
N ALA A 6 57.83 -18.42 -12.49
CA ALA A 6 57.32 -19.48 -13.38
C ALA A 6 57.27 -20.92 -12.78
N ALA A 7 56.14 -21.27 -12.14
CA ALA A 7 55.53 -22.61 -11.97
C ALA A 7 54.13 -22.40 -11.32
N SER A 8 52.96 -22.93 -11.74
CA SER A 8 52.53 -24.23 -12.30
C SER A 8 52.43 -25.37 -11.28
N ASN A 9 51.21 -25.79 -10.92
CA ASN A 9 50.88 -27.19 -10.62
C ASN A 9 49.36 -27.48 -10.58
N SER A 10 48.95 -28.47 -11.37
CA SER A 10 47.73 -29.27 -11.25
C SER A 10 48.10 -30.66 -11.78
N PRO A 11 47.64 -31.77 -11.17
CA PRO A 11 46.69 -32.59 -11.93
C PRO A 11 45.67 -33.43 -11.14
N ALA A 12 44.50 -33.58 -11.79
CA ALA A 12 43.54 -34.69 -11.81
C ALA A 12 43.74 -36.00 -11.00
N ARG A 13 42.62 -36.49 -10.44
CA ARG A 13 42.06 -37.86 -10.61
C ARG A 13 40.56 -37.82 -10.26
N MET A 14 39.61 -38.20 -11.13
CA MET A 14 39.27 -39.54 -11.65
C MET A 14 38.92 -40.60 -10.59
N ALA A 15 37.61 -40.90 -10.51
CA ALA A 15 37.07 -42.20 -10.12
C ALA A 15 35.79 -42.46 -10.96
N ARG A 16 35.79 -43.54 -11.76
CA ARG A 16 34.57 -44.14 -12.33
C ARG A 16 34.21 -45.36 -11.50
N LEU A 17 32.94 -45.66 -11.34
CA LEU A 17 32.45 -46.95 -10.86
C LEU A 17 31.23 -47.39 -11.68
N ASP A 18 31.49 -48.25 -12.67
CA ASP A 18 30.48 -49.09 -13.30
C ASP A 18 30.53 -50.48 -12.63
N VAL A 19 29.41 -50.95 -12.08
CA VAL A 19 29.20 -52.38 -11.74
C VAL A 19 27.77 -52.76 -12.14
N HIS A 20 27.59 -53.98 -12.65
CA HIS A 20 26.34 -54.43 -13.25
C HIS A 20 25.21 -54.67 -12.25
N GLY A 21 24.02 -54.20 -12.59
CA GLY A 21 22.98 -55.06 -13.19
C GLY A 21 22.17 -55.98 -12.27
N HIS A 22 20.86 -55.88 -12.42
CA HIS A 22 19.95 -57.02 -12.30
C HIS A 22 18.79 -56.85 -13.30
N GLU A 23 18.55 -57.86 -14.14
CA GLU A 23 17.28 -57.98 -14.86
C GLU A 23 16.22 -58.56 -13.92
N GLU A 24 15.00 -58.03 -13.93
CA GLU A 24 13.83 -58.86 -13.64
C GLU A 24 12.57 -58.39 -14.39
N ARG A 25 11.54 -59.24 -14.40
CA ARG A 25 10.60 -59.35 -15.52
C ARG A 25 9.37 -58.45 -15.42
N ALA A 26 8.91 -58.06 -16.61
CA ALA A 26 7.70 -57.29 -16.86
C ALA A 26 6.44 -57.79 -16.13
N ALA A 27 5.74 -56.85 -15.49
CA ALA A 27 4.32 -56.95 -15.17
C ALA A 27 3.55 -55.90 -16.00
N LEU A 28 2.80 -56.34 -17.02
CA LEU A 28 2.13 -55.46 -17.98
C LEU A 28 0.83 -54.85 -17.41
N VAL A 29 0.94 -54.02 -16.38
CA VAL A 29 -0.21 -53.25 -15.87
C VAL A 29 -0.47 -52.07 -16.82
N VAL A 30 -1.58 -52.09 -17.54
CA VAL A 30 -2.07 -50.96 -18.35
C VAL A 30 -2.62 -49.87 -17.44
N SER A 31 -1.69 -49.21 -16.74
CA SER A 31 -1.96 -47.99 -15.99
C SER A 31 -2.43 -46.91 -16.96
N LYS A 32 -3.67 -46.45 -16.79
CA LYS A 32 -4.15 -45.21 -17.40
C LYS A 32 -3.40 -44.04 -16.74
N ARG A 33 -2.15 -43.81 -17.16
CA ARG A 33 -1.39 -42.60 -16.82
C ARG A 33 -2.23 -41.41 -17.25
N LYS A 34 -2.89 -40.73 -16.30
CA LYS A 34 -3.39 -39.37 -16.50
C LYS A 34 -2.20 -38.57 -17.05
N ARG A 35 -2.33 -38.00 -18.24
CA ARG A 35 -1.37 -36.99 -18.69
C ARG A 35 -1.41 -35.88 -17.66
N GLU A 36 -0.26 -35.54 -17.10
CA GLU A 36 -0.16 -34.32 -16.32
C GLU A 36 -0.49 -33.14 -17.24
N PRO A 37 -1.30 -32.17 -16.78
CA PRO A 37 -1.61 -30.99 -17.58
C PRO A 37 -0.32 -30.24 -17.91
N SER A 38 -0.19 -29.77 -19.14
CA SER A 38 0.97 -28.99 -19.58
C SER A 38 1.09 -27.70 -18.75
N PRO A 39 2.25 -27.00 -18.77
CA PRO A 39 2.36 -25.69 -18.12
C PRO A 39 1.27 -24.71 -18.57
N GLY A 40 0.89 -24.74 -19.86
CA GLY A 40 -0.20 -23.95 -20.41
C GLY A 40 -1.58 -24.37 -19.88
N ASP A 41 -1.90 -25.67 -19.87
CA ASP A 41 -3.15 -26.17 -19.28
C ASP A 41 -3.26 -25.78 -17.80
N ARG A 42 -2.13 -25.84 -17.06
CA ARG A 42 -2.05 -25.39 -15.66
C ARG A 42 -2.19 -23.88 -15.52
N ALA A 43 -1.74 -23.06 -16.46
CA ALA A 43 -2.01 -21.62 -16.45
C ALA A 43 -3.51 -21.34 -16.66
N VAL A 44 -4.13 -21.96 -17.68
CA VAL A 44 -5.57 -21.79 -17.97
C VAL A 44 -6.46 -22.26 -16.81
N LEU A 45 -6.12 -23.40 -16.18
CA LEU A 45 -6.81 -23.89 -14.98
C LEU A 45 -6.54 -23.07 -13.70
N ARG A 46 -5.44 -22.29 -13.65
CA ARG A 46 -5.16 -21.32 -12.57
C ARG A 46 -5.97 -20.03 -12.77
N ALA A 47 -5.88 -19.41 -13.95
CA ALA A 47 -6.69 -18.23 -14.29
C ALA A 47 -8.20 -18.51 -14.12
N GLY A 48 -8.68 -19.65 -14.62
CA GLY A 48 -10.07 -20.08 -14.44
C GLY A 48 -10.51 -20.41 -13.01
N LYS A 49 -9.58 -20.47 -12.04
CA LYS A 49 -9.86 -20.47 -10.59
C LYS A 49 -9.80 -19.06 -10.00
N ILE A 50 -8.76 -18.28 -10.32
CA ILE A 50 -8.53 -16.92 -9.81
C ILE A 50 -9.66 -15.98 -10.23
N ILE A 51 -10.06 -16.00 -11.51
CA ILE A 51 -11.21 -15.25 -12.03
C ILE A 51 -12.50 -15.65 -11.29
N LYS A 52 -12.69 -16.94 -10.95
CA LYS A 52 -13.85 -17.40 -10.16
C LYS A 52 -13.77 -17.03 -8.68
N LEU A 53 -12.58 -16.76 -8.15
CA LEU A 53 -12.39 -16.25 -6.79
C LEU A 53 -12.76 -14.76 -6.76
N TYR A 54 -12.17 -13.94 -7.63
CA TYR A 54 -12.52 -12.52 -7.74
C TYR A 54 -13.98 -12.29 -8.12
N GLN A 55 -14.56 -13.08 -9.03
CA GLN A 55 -15.98 -12.98 -9.35
C GLN A 55 -16.84 -13.27 -8.11
N ARG A 56 -16.51 -14.27 -7.28
CA ARG A 56 -17.24 -14.53 -6.02
C ARG A 56 -17.07 -13.44 -4.98
N ILE A 57 -15.88 -12.85 -4.86
CA ILE A 57 -15.67 -11.66 -4.00
C ILE A 57 -16.60 -10.53 -4.47
N TYR A 58 -16.61 -10.26 -5.77
CA TYR A 58 -17.44 -9.23 -6.39
C TYR A 58 -18.95 -9.51 -6.23
N ASP A 59 -19.40 -10.74 -6.49
CA ASP A 59 -20.80 -11.17 -6.35
C ASP A 59 -21.26 -11.06 -4.88
N ASN A 60 -20.42 -11.48 -3.91
CA ASN A 60 -20.72 -11.37 -2.49
C ASN A 60 -20.78 -9.90 -2.02
N ALA A 61 -19.79 -9.09 -2.41
CA ALA A 61 -19.74 -7.67 -2.06
C ALA A 61 -20.95 -6.92 -2.64
N THR A 62 -21.26 -7.13 -3.92
CA THR A 62 -22.43 -6.49 -4.56
C THR A 62 -23.77 -6.99 -3.99
N ALA A 63 -23.86 -8.26 -3.58
CA ALA A 63 -25.04 -8.76 -2.86
C ALA A 63 -25.22 -8.10 -1.48
N SER A 64 -24.14 -7.71 -0.81
CA SER A 64 -24.18 -6.96 0.46
C SER A 64 -24.75 -5.54 0.30
N PHE A 65 -24.51 -4.91 -0.85
CA PHE A 65 -25.04 -3.57 -1.19
C PHE A 65 -26.47 -3.59 -1.77
N ALA A 66 -27.01 -4.75 -2.12
CA ALA A 66 -28.40 -4.87 -2.54
C ALA A 66 -29.32 -4.67 -1.33
N GLN A 67 -29.89 -3.47 -1.18
CA GLN A 67 -30.82 -3.19 -0.09
C GLN A 67 -31.97 -4.23 -0.09
N PRO A 68 -32.40 -4.72 1.09
CA PRO A 68 -33.54 -5.62 1.17
C PRO A 68 -34.76 -4.90 0.59
N GLU A 69 -35.47 -5.55 -0.34
CA GLU A 69 -36.71 -5.00 -0.90
C GLU A 69 -37.65 -4.62 0.25
N GLY A 70 -37.98 -3.32 0.33
CA GLY A 70 -38.92 -2.83 1.32
C GLY A 70 -40.23 -3.61 1.28
N PRO A 71 -40.89 -3.84 2.43
CA PRO A 71 -42.04 -4.74 2.53
C PRO A 71 -43.10 -4.34 1.52
N LYS A 72 -43.33 -5.21 0.53
CA LYS A 72 -44.23 -4.98 -0.60
C LYS A 72 -45.66 -4.79 -0.06
N THR A 73 -46.08 -3.53 0.01
CA THR A 73 -47.43 -3.15 0.41
C THR A 73 -48.39 -3.57 -0.69
N ASP A 74 -49.11 -4.66 -0.43
CA ASP A 74 -50.04 -5.28 -1.37
C ASP A 74 -51.29 -4.40 -1.53
N SER A 75 -51.24 -3.49 -2.49
CA SER A 75 -52.32 -2.58 -2.86
C SER A 75 -52.46 -2.55 -4.38
N GLY A 76 -53.14 -3.57 -4.92
CA GLY A 76 -53.56 -3.55 -6.31
C GLY A 76 -54.76 -2.63 -6.51
N ASP A 77 -54.79 -1.92 -7.64
CA ASP A 77 -56.02 -1.79 -8.42
C ASP A 77 -55.66 -1.70 -9.90
N GLY A 78 -56.44 -2.37 -10.76
CA GLY A 78 -56.07 -2.60 -12.16
C GLY A 78 -56.83 -1.70 -13.13
N ILE A 79 -56.13 -1.13 -14.12
CA ILE A 79 -56.75 -0.52 -15.30
C ILE A 79 -56.17 -1.15 -16.56
N HIS A 80 -57.03 -1.79 -17.35
CA HIS A 80 -56.70 -2.22 -18.70
C HIS A 80 -56.49 -0.99 -19.60
N SER A 81 -55.37 -0.96 -20.34
CA SER A 81 -55.24 -0.15 -21.55
C SER A 81 -54.60 -1.00 -22.64
N SER A 82 -55.37 -1.28 -23.69
CA SER A 82 -54.92 -2.00 -24.87
C SER A 82 -54.30 -1.03 -25.87
N TYR A 83 -53.11 -1.36 -26.39
CA TYR A 83 -52.56 -0.69 -27.57
C TYR A 83 -51.96 -1.74 -28.51
N GLU A 84 -52.31 -1.66 -29.79
CA GLU A 84 -51.75 -2.51 -30.85
C GLU A 84 -50.42 -1.93 -31.36
N PRO A 85 -49.49 -2.77 -31.84
CA PRO A 85 -48.24 -2.31 -32.43
C PRO A 85 -48.41 -2.01 -33.92
N ASP A 86 -47.96 -0.85 -34.36
CA ASP A 86 -47.80 -0.53 -35.78
C ASP A 86 -46.35 -0.17 -36.13
N LEU A 87 -46.00 -0.29 -37.42
CA LEU A 87 -44.63 -0.49 -37.90
C LEU A 87 -43.86 0.84 -38.19
N PRO A 88 -42.52 0.81 -38.41
CA PRO A 88 -41.65 1.94 -38.06
C PRO A 88 -41.68 3.11 -39.06
N GLY A 89 -41.66 4.33 -38.52
CA GLY A 89 -41.38 5.57 -39.23
C GLY A 89 -39.92 6.04 -39.06
N GLU A 90 -39.42 6.78 -40.04
CA GLU A 90 -38.02 7.24 -40.10
C GLU A 90 -37.74 8.38 -39.10
N VAL A 91 -36.53 8.42 -38.52
CA VAL A 91 -36.11 9.43 -37.55
C VAL A 91 -35.39 10.59 -38.25
N PRO A 92 -35.91 11.83 -38.25
CA PRO A 92 -35.19 12.99 -38.76
C PRO A 92 -34.12 13.45 -37.78
N LEU A 93 -32.95 13.84 -38.30
CA LEU A 93 -31.89 14.48 -37.51
C LEU A 93 -32.34 15.88 -37.07
N VAL A 94 -32.59 16.06 -35.77
CA VAL A 94 -32.80 17.38 -35.16
C VAL A 94 -31.44 17.94 -34.73
N SER A 95 -30.99 18.99 -35.40
CA SER A 95 -29.86 19.81 -34.94
C SER A 95 -30.29 20.67 -33.75
N VAL A 96 -29.68 20.44 -32.59
CA VAL A 96 -29.92 21.27 -31.39
C VAL A 96 -28.85 22.36 -31.34
N ASP A 97 -29.20 23.57 -31.76
CA ASP A 97 -28.38 24.76 -31.51
C ASP A 97 -28.45 25.11 -30.01
N VAL A 98 -27.35 24.86 -29.29
CA VAL A 98 -27.21 25.25 -27.88
C VAL A 98 -26.51 26.61 -27.81
N SER A 99 -27.29 27.68 -27.94
CA SER A 99 -26.82 29.04 -27.66
C SER A 99 -26.67 29.24 -26.15
N VAL A 100 -25.46 29.06 -25.63
CA VAL A 100 -25.11 29.45 -24.25
C VAL A 100 -24.79 30.94 -24.23
N GLU A 101 -25.74 31.77 -23.77
CA GLU A 101 -25.44 33.16 -23.41
C GLU A 101 -24.68 33.16 -22.08
N GLN A 102 -23.37 33.35 -22.14
CA GLN A 102 -22.48 33.36 -20.99
C GLN A 102 -22.45 34.76 -20.36
N GLU A 103 -23.33 35.03 -19.40
CA GLU A 103 -23.29 36.28 -18.61
C GLU A 103 -22.00 36.34 -17.78
N LEU A 104 -21.12 37.28 -18.12
CA LEU A 104 -19.88 37.56 -17.39
C LEU A 104 -20.18 38.41 -16.14
N SER A 105 -20.71 37.77 -15.10
CA SER A 105 -20.74 38.36 -13.75
C SER A 105 -19.33 38.37 -13.16
N SER A 106 -18.82 39.55 -12.83
CA SER A 106 -17.51 39.73 -12.17
C SER A 106 -17.52 39.13 -10.75
N PRO A 107 -16.50 38.33 -10.37
CA PRO A 107 -16.31 37.96 -8.98
C PRO A 107 -15.74 39.15 -8.19
N ASP A 108 -16.47 39.60 -7.16
CA ASP A 108 -15.93 40.51 -6.13
C ASP A 108 -15.16 39.70 -5.07
N ASP A 109 -13.98 40.17 -4.67
CA ASP A 109 -13.10 39.48 -3.73
C ASP A 109 -13.70 39.37 -2.31
N GLN A 110 -14.10 38.17 -1.89
CA GLN A 110 -14.36 37.90 -0.45
C GLN A 110 -14.31 36.46 0.05
N ASP A 111 -13.64 35.53 -0.63
CA ASP A 111 -13.38 34.19 -0.06
C ASP A 111 -12.39 34.27 1.12
N SER A 112 -12.93 34.33 2.33
CA SER A 112 -12.14 34.32 3.56
C SER A 112 -11.79 32.88 3.95
N PRO A 113 -10.49 32.50 4.03
CA PRO A 113 -10.08 31.11 4.25
C PRO A 113 -10.46 30.54 5.64
N ALA A 114 -11.01 31.34 6.54
CA ALA A 114 -11.47 30.90 7.86
C ALA A 114 -12.69 29.95 7.81
N ALA A 115 -13.44 29.90 6.71
CA ALA A 115 -14.72 29.19 6.64
C ALA A 115 -14.63 27.65 6.71
N TYR A 116 -13.45 27.06 6.50
CA TYR A 116 -13.25 25.60 6.46
C TYR A 116 -12.76 24.98 7.78
N ALA A 117 -12.43 25.79 8.79
CA ALA A 117 -11.80 25.32 10.03
C ALA A 117 -12.75 24.54 10.97
N ASP A 118 -14.07 24.74 10.85
CA ASP A 118 -15.08 24.26 11.81
C ASP A 118 -15.70 22.88 11.48
N ILE A 119 -15.17 22.13 10.50
CA ILE A 119 -15.60 20.73 10.28
C ILE A 119 -15.04 19.86 11.43
N PRO A 120 -15.86 19.28 12.32
CA PRO A 120 -15.33 18.56 13.47
C PRO A 120 -14.67 17.26 13.01
N ARG A 121 -13.33 17.17 13.10
CA ARG A 121 -12.61 15.90 12.91
C ARG A 121 -13.20 14.88 13.91
N PRO A 122 -13.60 13.68 13.48
CA PRO A 122 -14.16 12.69 14.39
C PRO A 122 -13.13 12.32 15.45
N ALA A 123 -13.53 12.38 16.72
CA ALA A 123 -12.63 12.15 17.85
C ALA A 123 -11.92 10.78 17.73
N ALA A 124 -10.63 10.76 18.02
CA ALA A 124 -9.74 9.61 17.83
C ALA A 124 -10.07 8.43 18.78
N THR A 125 -11.15 7.68 18.51
CA THR A 125 -11.48 6.47 19.26
C THR A 125 -10.54 5.34 18.88
N VAL A 126 -9.39 5.26 19.54
CA VAL A 126 -8.46 4.12 19.48
C VAL A 126 -9.23 2.83 19.79
N ILE A 127 -9.10 1.82 18.93
CA ILE A 127 -9.89 0.59 19.00
C ILE A 127 -9.20 -0.42 19.94
N ASP A 128 -9.19 -0.06 21.23
CA ASP A 128 -8.41 -0.66 22.34
C ASP A 128 -8.77 -2.13 22.69
N ASN A 129 -9.69 -2.78 21.98
CA ASN A 129 -10.29 -4.06 22.39
C ASN A 129 -10.44 -5.12 21.28
N GLN A 130 -9.80 -4.95 20.11
CA GLN A 130 -9.75 -6.00 19.07
C GLN A 130 -8.34 -6.57 18.92
N ASP A 131 -8.22 -7.91 19.00
CA ASP A 131 -6.98 -8.63 18.66
C ASP A 131 -6.95 -8.86 17.15
N TYR A 132 -6.53 -7.82 16.42
CA TYR A 132 -6.39 -7.83 14.97
C TYR A 132 -5.50 -8.99 14.49
N ARG A 133 -4.54 -9.42 15.31
CA ARG A 133 -3.58 -10.46 14.96
C ARG A 133 -4.22 -11.85 15.00
N ALA A 134 -4.86 -12.21 16.11
CA ALA A 134 -5.59 -13.47 16.21
C ALA A 134 -6.70 -13.58 15.16
N ASP A 135 -7.52 -12.54 15.01
CA ASP A 135 -8.58 -12.49 14.01
C ASP A 135 -8.04 -12.69 12.57
N PHE A 136 -6.87 -12.15 12.24
CA PHE A 136 -6.28 -12.21 10.89
C PHE A 136 -5.59 -13.54 10.59
N GLU A 137 -4.78 -14.05 11.52
CA GLU A 137 -4.05 -15.30 11.34
C GLU A 137 -5.03 -16.48 11.18
N ASP A 138 -6.08 -16.58 12.01
CA ASP A 138 -7.08 -17.67 11.94
C ASP A 138 -8.06 -17.54 10.75
N SER A 139 -8.62 -16.35 10.49
CA SER A 139 -9.71 -16.19 9.50
C SER A 139 -9.25 -16.30 8.05
N LEU A 140 -8.00 -15.95 7.77
CA LEU A 140 -7.39 -16.14 6.45
C LEU A 140 -6.52 -17.40 6.43
N GLY A 141 -6.01 -17.84 7.58
CA GLY A 141 -4.90 -18.80 7.67
C GLY A 141 -3.57 -18.20 7.21
N LEU A 142 -3.39 -16.87 7.31
CA LEU A 142 -2.19 -16.16 6.83
C LEU A 142 -1.12 -16.19 7.92
N ASP A 143 0.06 -16.73 7.63
CA ASP A 143 1.20 -16.53 8.52
C ASP A 143 1.81 -15.13 8.34
N GLU A 144 2.43 -14.65 9.42
CA GLU A 144 3.11 -13.35 9.48
C GLU A 144 4.27 -13.22 8.48
N ALA A 145 4.98 -14.31 8.19
CA ALA A 145 6.07 -14.32 7.22
C ALA A 145 5.56 -13.99 5.80
N THR A 146 4.41 -14.54 5.42
CA THR A 146 3.77 -14.26 4.13
C THR A 146 3.23 -12.82 4.08
N ARG A 147 2.64 -12.31 5.18
CA ARG A 147 2.21 -10.89 5.29
C ARG A 147 3.41 -9.95 5.09
N THR A 148 4.48 -10.17 5.86
CA THR A 148 5.65 -9.29 5.89
C THR A 148 6.47 -9.35 4.60
N ASP A 149 6.56 -10.49 3.91
CA ASP A 149 7.18 -10.57 2.58
C ASP A 149 6.43 -9.77 1.50
N HIS A 150 5.09 -9.73 1.56
CA HIS A 150 4.30 -8.89 0.65
C HIS A 150 4.43 -7.40 0.97
N VAL A 151 4.43 -7.01 2.25
CA VAL A 151 4.74 -5.63 2.67
C VAL A 151 6.15 -5.24 2.22
N HIS A 152 7.15 -6.07 2.50
CA HIS A 152 8.54 -5.87 2.08
C HIS A 152 8.64 -5.70 0.56
N TRP A 153 7.91 -6.50 -0.22
CA TRP A 153 7.86 -6.34 -1.66
C TRP A 153 7.24 -5.00 -2.07
N ILE A 154 6.12 -4.57 -1.51
CA ILE A 154 5.52 -3.26 -1.82
C ILE A 154 6.52 -2.12 -1.52
N LEU A 155 7.25 -2.21 -0.41
CA LEU A 155 8.26 -1.22 0.00
C LEU A 155 9.55 -1.25 -0.85
N THR A 156 9.87 -2.35 -1.54
CA THR A 156 11.14 -2.51 -2.29
C THR A 156 10.98 -2.72 -3.81
N ALA A 157 9.76 -2.96 -4.30
CA ALA A 157 9.52 -3.28 -5.71
C ALA A 157 9.91 -2.12 -6.63
N LEU A 158 10.59 -2.43 -7.73
CA LEU A 158 10.95 -1.50 -8.79
C LEU A 158 10.64 -2.13 -10.16
N PRO A 159 10.31 -1.33 -11.18
CA PRO A 159 10.05 -1.85 -12.52
C PRO A 159 11.28 -2.51 -13.13
N MET A 160 11.04 -3.59 -13.85
CA MET A 160 12.07 -4.27 -14.64
C MET A 160 12.27 -3.55 -15.99
N PRO A 161 13.52 -3.30 -16.42
CA PRO A 161 13.81 -2.61 -17.68
C PRO A 161 13.08 -3.23 -18.88
N PRO A 162 12.47 -2.42 -19.77
CA PRO A 162 11.74 -2.94 -20.92
C PRO A 162 12.67 -3.69 -21.86
N LYS A 163 12.20 -4.85 -22.36
CA LYS A 163 12.91 -5.67 -23.36
C LYS A 163 12.90 -5.01 -24.74
N SER A 164 11.89 -4.19 -25.01
CA SER A 164 11.73 -3.38 -26.20
C SER A 164 12.60 -2.12 -26.15
N LYS A 165 12.89 -1.55 -27.33
CA LYS A 165 13.63 -0.30 -27.49
C LYS A 165 12.74 0.88 -27.91
N SER A 166 11.40 0.75 -27.85
CA SER A 166 10.51 1.87 -28.14
C SER A 166 10.76 3.06 -27.18
N LYS A 167 10.48 4.29 -27.63
CA LYS A 167 10.62 5.47 -26.74
C LYS A 167 9.59 5.39 -25.61
N GLN A 168 8.35 5.07 -25.94
CA GLN A 168 7.22 5.09 -25.01
C GLN A 168 7.35 4.10 -23.85
N GLU A 169 7.78 2.85 -24.09
CA GLU A 169 8.03 1.89 -23.00
C GLU A 169 9.20 2.33 -22.12
N ARG A 170 10.22 3.00 -22.68
CA ARG A 170 11.35 3.52 -21.90
C ARG A 170 10.99 4.77 -21.08
N GLU A 171 10.07 5.60 -21.59
CA GLU A 171 9.48 6.72 -20.85
C GLU A 171 8.62 6.18 -19.70
N SER A 172 7.62 5.34 -19.99
CA SER A 172 6.72 4.79 -18.97
C SER A 172 7.44 3.95 -17.91
N TYR A 173 8.54 3.27 -18.27
CA TYR A 173 9.45 2.62 -17.32
C TYR A 173 10.18 3.61 -16.42
N ARG A 174 10.67 4.74 -16.97
CA ARG A 174 11.30 5.80 -16.19
C ARG A 174 10.29 6.41 -15.22
N GLU A 175 9.13 6.84 -15.73
CA GLU A 175 8.07 7.45 -14.92
C GLU A 175 7.70 6.58 -13.70
N LEU A 176 7.43 5.29 -13.93
CA LEU A 176 7.13 4.35 -12.85
C LEU A 176 8.31 4.09 -11.91
N ARG A 177 9.54 4.08 -12.43
CA ARG A 177 10.75 3.89 -11.61
C ARG A 177 10.99 5.09 -10.71
N ASP A 178 10.93 6.28 -11.29
CA ASP A 178 11.30 7.53 -10.63
C ASP A 178 10.23 7.87 -9.58
N GLN A 179 8.93 7.67 -9.87
CA GLN A 179 7.84 7.68 -8.88
C GLN A 179 8.14 6.74 -7.70
N LEU A 180 8.42 5.46 -7.98
CA LEU A 180 8.67 4.46 -6.94
C LEU A 180 10.05 4.62 -6.25
N THR A 181 10.92 5.51 -6.72
CA THR A 181 12.21 5.79 -6.05
C THR A 181 12.15 7.09 -5.25
N GLY A 182 11.34 8.08 -5.68
CA GLY A 182 11.25 9.41 -5.09
C GLY A 182 9.99 9.70 -4.26
N SER A 183 8.90 8.96 -4.42
CA SER A 183 7.70 9.09 -3.57
C SER A 183 7.67 7.95 -2.53
N PRO A 184 8.11 8.19 -1.28
CA PRO A 184 7.94 7.22 -0.20
C PRO A 184 6.45 7.08 0.20
N GLU A 185 5.71 8.18 0.09
CA GLU A 185 4.25 8.29 0.24
C GLU A 185 3.51 7.23 -0.59
N THR A 186 3.77 7.16 -1.90
CA THR A 186 3.21 6.15 -2.81
C THR A 186 3.35 4.71 -2.26
N ARG A 187 4.48 4.40 -1.61
CA ARG A 187 4.77 3.06 -1.06
C ARG A 187 4.11 2.83 0.29
N PHE A 188 4.15 3.82 1.18
CA PHE A 188 3.46 3.72 2.47
C PHE A 188 1.97 3.47 2.25
N CYS A 189 1.32 4.30 1.43
CA CYS A 189 -0.10 4.17 1.15
C CYS A 189 -0.43 2.84 0.45
N ALA A 190 0.44 2.32 -0.42
CA ALA A 190 0.23 1.00 -1.05
C ALA A 190 0.27 -0.14 -0.04
N ALA A 191 1.23 -0.12 0.89
CA ALA A 191 1.37 -1.14 1.93
C ALA A 191 0.24 -1.03 2.97
N HIS A 192 -0.12 0.19 3.38
CA HIS A 192 -1.24 0.43 4.27
C HIS A 192 -2.57 0.01 3.65
N MET A 193 -2.81 0.31 2.36
CA MET A 193 -3.98 -0.15 1.60
C MET A 193 -4.04 -1.68 1.53
N PHE A 194 -2.91 -2.34 1.28
CA PHE A 194 -2.82 -3.81 1.28
C PHE A 194 -3.21 -4.40 2.65
N LEU A 195 -2.68 -3.87 3.75
CA LEU A 195 -3.05 -4.30 5.10
C LEU A 195 -4.54 -4.07 5.40
N ARG A 196 -5.08 -2.88 5.07
CA ARG A 196 -6.51 -2.55 5.21
C ARG A 196 -7.39 -3.51 4.42
N TYR A 197 -7.04 -3.82 3.17
CA TYR A 197 -7.76 -4.74 2.30
C TYR A 197 -7.76 -6.17 2.85
N MET A 198 -6.61 -6.66 3.30
CA MET A 198 -6.53 -8.01 3.91
C MET A 198 -7.32 -8.09 5.23
N HIS A 199 -7.33 -7.04 6.04
CA HIS A 199 -8.14 -6.94 7.26
C HIS A 199 -9.66 -6.76 6.99
N ALA A 200 -10.06 -6.25 5.83
CA ALA A 200 -11.46 -6.28 5.41
C ALA A 200 -11.88 -7.69 4.96
N LEU A 201 -11.02 -8.39 4.21
CA LEU A 201 -11.26 -9.77 3.77
C LEU A 201 -11.36 -10.77 4.92
N SER A 202 -10.61 -10.61 6.01
CA SER A 202 -10.75 -11.45 7.21
C SER A 202 -12.16 -11.32 7.81
N LYS A 203 -12.66 -10.08 7.96
CA LYS A 203 -13.98 -9.78 8.51
C LYS A 203 -15.12 -10.31 7.62
N GLU A 204 -15.03 -10.19 6.30
CA GLU A 204 -15.99 -10.82 5.38
C GLU A 204 -15.96 -12.36 5.42
N THR A 205 -14.77 -12.94 5.61
CA THR A 205 -14.57 -14.39 5.64
C THR A 205 -15.18 -15.02 6.90
N LEU A 206 -14.99 -14.39 8.06
CA LEU A 206 -15.59 -14.79 9.33
C LEU A 206 -17.12 -14.80 9.28
N GLY A 207 -17.74 -13.82 8.62
CA GLY A 207 -19.19 -13.74 8.48
C GLY A 207 -19.81 -14.83 7.59
N ASN A 208 -19.07 -15.31 6.58
CA ASN A 208 -19.62 -16.16 5.52
C ASN A 208 -19.16 -17.63 5.54
N GLY A 209 -18.05 -17.97 6.21
CA GLY A 209 -17.60 -19.34 6.51
C GLY A 209 -17.24 -20.28 5.34
N GLN A 210 -17.60 -19.97 4.10
CA GLN A 210 -17.42 -20.84 2.92
C GLN A 210 -16.21 -20.50 2.04
N PHE A 211 -15.54 -19.37 2.29
CA PHE A 211 -14.52 -18.82 1.39
C PHE A 211 -13.16 -19.52 1.48
N LEU A 212 -12.68 -19.76 2.70
CA LEU A 212 -11.37 -20.35 3.06
C LEU A 212 -10.97 -21.59 2.23
N GLY A 213 -11.90 -22.55 2.08
CA GLY A 213 -11.58 -23.90 1.59
C GLY A 213 -11.09 -24.00 0.14
N VAL A 214 -11.16 -22.92 -0.65
CA VAL A 214 -10.72 -22.89 -2.07
C VAL A 214 -9.35 -22.22 -2.24
N VAL A 215 -8.93 -21.35 -1.31
CA VAL A 215 -7.82 -20.39 -1.50
C VAL A 215 -6.42 -21.02 -1.36
N VAL A 216 -6.31 -22.13 -0.63
CA VAL A 216 -5.02 -22.79 -0.28
C VAL A 216 -4.15 -23.15 -1.50
N GLN A 217 -4.72 -23.31 -2.69
CA GLN A 217 -3.96 -23.44 -3.95
C GLN A 217 -4.17 -22.24 -4.86
N GLY A 218 -3.25 -21.26 -4.76
CA GLY A 218 -3.28 -20.01 -5.54
C GLY A 218 -3.14 -18.75 -4.68
N ARG A 219 -3.20 -18.89 -3.34
CA ARG A 219 -3.05 -17.83 -2.35
C ARG A 219 -1.98 -16.79 -2.70
N ASP A 220 -0.74 -17.21 -2.85
CA ASP A 220 0.41 -16.30 -2.97
C ASP A 220 0.34 -15.49 -4.28
N TYR A 221 -0.32 -16.02 -5.30
CA TYR A 221 -0.61 -15.31 -6.55
C TYR A 221 -1.66 -14.22 -6.29
N PHE A 222 -2.76 -14.54 -5.61
CA PHE A 222 -3.80 -13.57 -5.22
C PHE A 222 -3.26 -12.46 -4.31
N LEU A 223 -2.37 -12.78 -3.35
CA LEU A 223 -1.72 -11.80 -2.49
C LEU A 223 -0.76 -10.90 -3.28
N GLN A 224 0.02 -11.47 -4.22
CA GLN A 224 0.89 -10.73 -5.10
C GLN A 224 0.11 -9.84 -6.09
N ASP A 225 -1.01 -10.31 -6.63
CA ASP A 225 -1.89 -9.54 -7.51
C ASP A 225 -2.56 -8.40 -6.73
N ALA A 226 -2.98 -8.64 -5.48
CA ALA A 226 -3.52 -7.60 -4.59
C ALA A 226 -2.45 -6.56 -4.18
N ALA A 227 -1.25 -6.99 -3.82
CA ALA A 227 -0.12 -6.11 -3.50
C ALA A 227 0.28 -5.23 -4.70
N LEU A 228 0.31 -5.82 -5.91
CA LEU A 228 0.58 -5.09 -7.14
C LEU A 228 -0.54 -4.08 -7.46
N ALA A 229 -1.80 -4.47 -7.25
CA ALA A 229 -2.95 -3.60 -7.46
C ALA A 229 -2.98 -2.42 -6.47
N CYS A 230 -2.64 -2.64 -5.20
CA CYS A 230 -2.52 -1.53 -4.23
C CYS A 230 -1.47 -0.50 -4.69
N LEU A 231 -0.29 -0.97 -5.15
CA LEU A 231 0.76 -0.11 -5.69
C LEU A 231 0.35 0.59 -7.00
N ALA A 232 -0.42 -0.09 -7.86
CA ALA A 232 -0.94 0.50 -9.08
C ALA A 232 -2.06 1.53 -8.83
N ILE A 233 -2.82 1.40 -7.75
CA ILE A 233 -3.82 2.40 -7.32
C ILE A 233 -3.12 3.64 -6.75
N THR A 234 -2.14 3.50 -5.86
CA THR A 234 -1.48 4.68 -5.26
C THR A 234 -0.62 5.45 -6.27
N VAL A 235 0.09 4.77 -7.16
CA VAL A 235 0.83 5.44 -8.25
C VAL A 235 -0.11 6.23 -9.18
N LYS A 236 -1.37 5.81 -9.35
CA LYS A 236 -2.38 6.61 -10.07
C LYS A 236 -2.80 7.82 -9.24
N ALA A 237 -3.23 7.61 -7.99
CA ALA A 237 -3.71 8.68 -7.12
C ALA A 237 -2.68 9.80 -6.90
N ASP A 238 -1.42 9.44 -6.64
CA ASP A 238 -0.30 10.37 -6.40
C ASP A 238 0.07 11.17 -7.69
N ARG A 239 -0.13 10.58 -8.88
CA ARG A 239 0.12 11.25 -10.18
C ARG A 239 -1.09 12.01 -10.72
N GLU A 240 -2.32 11.60 -10.40
CA GLU A 240 -3.56 12.29 -10.81
C GLU A 240 -3.71 13.67 -10.15
N ALA A 241 -2.94 13.96 -9.09
CA ALA A 241 -2.81 15.30 -8.52
C ALA A 241 -2.02 16.30 -9.41
N ILE A 242 -1.29 15.84 -10.44
CA ILE A 242 -0.38 16.67 -11.25
C ILE A 242 -0.69 16.49 -12.74
N GLU A 243 -1.35 17.50 -13.32
CA GLU A 243 -1.95 17.51 -14.68
C GLU A 243 -0.97 17.19 -15.82
N GLU A 244 0.34 17.38 -15.61
CA GLU A 244 1.37 17.22 -16.66
C GLU A 244 1.80 15.75 -16.92
N PHE A 245 1.43 14.78 -16.07
CA PHE A 245 2.02 13.44 -16.13
C PHE A 245 1.41 12.51 -17.19
N TYR A 246 2.28 11.89 -17.98
CA TYR A 246 1.90 10.79 -18.87
C TYR A 246 1.36 9.58 -18.07
N PRO A 247 0.25 8.94 -18.50
CA PRO A 247 -0.30 7.77 -17.84
C PRO A 247 0.64 6.57 -18.01
N ILE A 248 1.06 5.99 -16.88
CA ILE A 248 1.92 4.80 -16.86
C ILE A 248 1.12 3.61 -17.40
N HIS A 249 1.66 2.94 -18.42
CA HIS A 249 0.93 1.87 -19.10
C HIS A 249 0.80 0.61 -18.22
N VAL A 250 -0.36 -0.04 -18.26
CA VAL A 250 -0.70 -1.19 -17.39
C VAL A 250 0.30 -2.36 -17.49
N SER A 251 1.01 -2.50 -18.63
CA SER A 251 2.07 -3.50 -18.80
C SER A 251 3.30 -3.31 -17.91
N GLU A 252 3.56 -2.09 -17.43
CA GLU A 252 4.74 -1.81 -16.62
C GLU A 252 4.58 -2.39 -15.21
N TYR A 253 3.40 -2.20 -14.60
CA TYR A 253 3.01 -2.83 -13.34
C TYR A 253 3.01 -4.36 -13.46
N VAL A 254 2.38 -4.93 -14.50
CA VAL A 254 2.37 -6.39 -14.71
C VAL A 254 3.79 -6.96 -14.86
N ARG A 255 4.76 -6.18 -15.34
CA ARG A 255 6.18 -6.59 -15.41
C ARG A 255 6.92 -6.55 -14.05
N MET A 256 6.33 -5.96 -13.01
CA MET A 256 6.85 -5.99 -11.64
C MET A 256 6.40 -7.22 -10.85
N ALA A 257 5.33 -7.89 -11.27
CA ALA A 257 4.78 -9.05 -10.56
C ALA A 257 5.84 -10.14 -10.35
N ARG A 258 5.94 -10.68 -9.12
CA ARG A 258 6.67 -11.94 -8.88
C ARG A 258 5.97 -13.15 -9.52
N SER A 259 4.66 -13.04 -9.76
CA SER A 259 3.76 -14.05 -10.30
C SER A 259 3.58 -13.96 -11.83
N GLU A 260 2.98 -15.01 -12.43
CA GLU A 260 2.45 -14.97 -13.80
C GLU A 260 1.13 -14.16 -13.89
N SER A 261 1.15 -12.91 -13.41
CA SER A 261 -0.01 -12.00 -13.41
C SER A 261 -0.36 -11.53 -14.83
N THR A 262 -1.64 -11.24 -15.09
CA THR A 262 -2.09 -10.65 -16.36
C THR A 262 -2.70 -9.25 -16.17
N VAL A 263 -2.85 -8.53 -17.28
CA VAL A 263 -3.52 -7.21 -17.30
C VAL A 263 -4.97 -7.29 -16.80
N ASP A 264 -5.64 -8.41 -17.00
CA ASP A 264 -7.03 -8.59 -16.57
C ASP A 264 -7.12 -9.05 -15.10
N ASP A 265 -6.16 -9.85 -14.61
CA ASP A 265 -6.04 -10.19 -13.19
C ASP A 265 -5.77 -8.92 -12.36
N LEU A 266 -4.81 -8.08 -12.79
CA LEU A 266 -4.50 -6.79 -12.16
C LEU A 266 -5.74 -5.88 -12.08
N LYS A 267 -6.47 -5.68 -13.19
CA LYS A 267 -7.72 -4.90 -13.19
C LYS A 267 -8.83 -5.52 -12.32
N CYS A 268 -8.83 -6.84 -12.15
CA CYS A 268 -9.77 -7.53 -11.28
C CYS A 268 -9.44 -7.26 -9.81
N ALA A 269 -8.16 -7.36 -9.44
CA ALA A 269 -7.64 -7.03 -8.12
C ALA A 269 -7.87 -5.55 -7.76
N GLU A 270 -7.55 -4.62 -8.68
CA GLU A 270 -7.82 -3.19 -8.49
C GLU A 270 -9.29 -2.91 -8.15
N ARG A 271 -10.22 -3.50 -8.91
CA ARG A 271 -11.66 -3.36 -8.66
C ARG A 271 -12.09 -4.00 -7.32
N ALA A 272 -11.53 -5.17 -6.99
CA ALA A 272 -11.85 -5.84 -5.73
C ALA A 272 -11.41 -5.01 -4.51
N ILE A 273 -10.20 -4.43 -4.56
CA ILE A 273 -9.67 -3.57 -3.49
C ILE A 273 -10.51 -2.30 -3.34
N VAL A 274 -10.75 -1.58 -4.44
CA VAL A 274 -11.54 -0.34 -4.41
C VAL A 274 -12.97 -0.56 -3.92
N ASN A 275 -13.61 -1.68 -4.31
CA ASN A 275 -14.95 -2.03 -3.83
C ASN A 275 -14.97 -2.39 -2.33
N ILE A 276 -14.04 -3.23 -1.86
CA ILE A 276 -13.97 -3.68 -0.46
C ILE A 276 -13.59 -2.53 0.48
N LEU A 277 -12.71 -1.62 0.04
CA LEU A 277 -12.36 -0.40 0.76
C LEU A 277 -13.37 0.74 0.56
N GLN A 278 -14.52 0.49 -0.09
CA GLN A 278 -15.61 1.46 -0.29
C GLN A 278 -15.14 2.80 -0.90
N PHE A 279 -14.22 2.72 -1.87
CA PHE A 279 -13.54 3.86 -2.50
C PHE A 279 -12.66 4.73 -1.56
N ASN A 280 -12.57 4.41 -0.26
CA ASN A 280 -11.62 5.00 0.67
C ASN A 280 -10.22 4.38 0.46
N ALA A 281 -9.61 4.69 -0.68
CA ALA A 281 -8.29 4.21 -1.08
C ALA A 281 -7.17 5.23 -0.82
N ALA A 282 -7.46 6.53 -0.85
CA ALA A 282 -6.46 7.61 -0.94
C ALA A 282 -6.74 8.84 -0.04
N THR A 283 -7.50 8.69 1.05
CA THR A 283 -7.90 9.83 1.91
C THR A 283 -6.86 10.21 2.98
N ASP A 284 -5.94 9.29 3.30
CA ASP A 284 -5.13 9.32 4.52
C ASP A 284 -3.63 9.31 4.14
N SER A 285 -3.05 10.51 3.96
CA SER A 285 -1.70 10.71 3.43
C SER A 285 -0.72 11.24 4.49
N PRO A 286 0.35 10.50 4.87
CA PRO A 286 1.42 11.03 5.69
C PRO A 286 2.03 12.33 5.14
N ALA A 287 2.32 12.41 3.84
CA ALA A 287 2.85 13.62 3.21
C ALA A 287 1.98 14.86 3.49
N ALA A 288 0.66 14.73 3.35
CA ALA A 288 -0.27 15.83 3.65
C ALA A 288 -0.26 16.24 5.13
N TYR A 289 -0.11 15.29 6.06
CA TYR A 289 -0.02 15.60 7.50
C TYR A 289 1.35 16.15 7.90
N ILE A 290 2.44 15.74 7.24
CA ILE A 290 3.79 16.32 7.43
C ILE A 290 3.78 17.79 7.01
N GLU A 291 3.19 18.12 5.85
CA GLU A 291 3.08 19.49 5.38
C GLU A 291 2.09 20.32 6.21
N GLU A 292 0.97 19.73 6.68
CA GLU A 292 0.07 20.37 7.66
C GLU A 292 0.85 20.73 8.95
N ILE A 293 1.68 19.80 9.47
CA ILE A 293 2.54 20.03 10.64
C ILE A 293 3.60 21.11 10.37
N HIS A 294 4.23 21.10 9.20
CA HIS A 294 5.25 22.07 8.79
C HIS A 294 4.71 23.49 8.71
N GLN A 295 3.54 23.68 8.11
CA GLN A 295 2.88 24.98 7.98
C GLN A 295 2.15 25.41 9.27
N GLY A 296 1.65 24.46 10.06
CA GLY A 296 0.78 24.71 11.22
C GLY A 296 1.51 24.84 12.56
N CYS A 297 2.66 24.18 12.74
CA CYS A 297 3.50 24.35 13.93
C CYS A 297 4.47 25.51 13.65
N GLY A 298 4.20 26.66 14.25
CA GLY A 298 4.91 27.91 13.92
C GLY A 298 6.24 28.04 14.65
N SER A 299 6.35 29.09 15.47
CA SER A 299 7.64 29.52 16.04
C SER A 299 8.44 28.48 16.83
N PRO A 300 7.87 27.43 17.48
CA PRO A 300 8.67 26.36 18.08
C PRO A 300 9.36 25.47 17.06
N LEU A 301 8.68 25.09 15.97
CA LEU A 301 9.27 24.25 14.92
C LEU A 301 10.31 25.04 14.12
N GLU A 302 9.97 26.27 13.68
CA GLU A 302 10.92 27.20 13.05
C GLU A 302 12.22 27.33 13.86
N ARG A 303 12.11 27.53 15.18
CA ARG A 303 13.25 27.65 16.10
C ARG A 303 14.12 26.39 16.20
N VAL A 304 13.53 25.21 16.00
CA VAL A 304 14.27 23.94 15.97
C VAL A 304 14.97 23.76 14.63
N LEU A 305 14.29 24.04 13.51
CA LEU A 305 14.86 23.94 12.17
C LEU A 305 15.99 24.94 11.92
N LEU A 306 15.95 26.12 12.55
CA LEU A 306 17.04 27.10 12.55
C LEU A 306 18.36 26.63 13.22
N LEU A 307 18.43 25.40 13.75
CA LEU A 307 19.66 24.83 14.31
C LEU A 307 20.59 24.20 13.25
N GLU A 308 20.05 23.67 12.16
CA GLU A 308 20.85 23.12 11.05
C GLU A 308 20.05 23.05 9.73
N ASP A 309 20.67 23.49 8.63
CA ASP A 309 20.04 23.61 7.30
C ASP A 309 19.46 22.29 6.76
N ASP A 310 19.98 21.13 7.17
CA ASP A 310 19.54 19.78 6.74
C ASP A 310 18.53 19.11 7.69
N LEU A 311 18.10 19.80 8.76
CA LEU A 311 17.35 19.16 9.84
C LEU A 311 15.94 18.72 9.40
N TRP A 312 15.31 19.44 8.47
CA TRP A 312 13.99 19.07 7.94
C TRP A 312 14.04 17.78 7.12
N GLU A 313 14.97 17.68 6.16
CA GLU A 313 15.16 16.49 5.32
C GLU A 313 15.41 15.24 6.19
N ARG A 314 16.25 15.36 7.23
CA ARG A 314 16.50 14.27 8.20
C ARG A 314 15.28 13.88 9.04
N VAL A 315 14.35 14.81 9.29
CA VAL A 315 13.09 14.53 10.01
C VAL A 315 12.09 13.83 9.07
N GLU A 316 11.95 14.25 7.82
CA GLU A 316 11.11 13.57 6.83
C GLU A 316 11.57 12.13 6.58
N ASP A 317 12.86 11.91 6.30
CA ASP A 317 13.45 10.57 6.16
C ASP A 317 13.18 9.72 7.42
N GLY A 318 13.43 10.29 8.60
CA GLY A 318 13.22 9.63 9.90
C GLY A 318 11.75 9.33 10.23
N VAL A 319 10.80 10.03 9.60
CA VAL A 319 9.36 9.73 9.65
C VAL A 319 9.04 8.53 8.75
N TYR A 320 9.45 8.57 7.48
CA TYR A 320 9.14 7.47 6.56
C TYR A 320 9.83 6.16 6.95
N GLU A 321 11.04 6.19 7.50
CA GLU A 321 11.71 5.00 8.08
C GLU A 321 10.84 4.36 9.18
N ARG A 322 10.30 5.17 10.09
CA ARG A 322 9.42 4.70 11.17
C ARG A 322 8.09 4.18 10.66
N LEU A 323 7.46 4.89 9.72
CA LEU A 323 6.20 4.49 9.11
C LEU A 323 6.35 3.21 8.27
N TYR A 324 7.50 2.99 7.63
CA TYR A 324 7.84 1.72 6.98
C TYR A 324 8.07 0.58 7.97
N GLY A 325 8.76 0.84 9.10
CA GLY A 325 8.91 -0.14 10.18
C GLY A 325 7.56 -0.57 10.76
N ALA A 326 6.68 0.41 11.04
CA ALA A 326 5.33 0.20 11.53
C ALA A 326 4.49 -0.75 10.65
N LEU A 327 4.63 -0.68 9.32
CA LEU A 327 3.87 -1.50 8.37
C LEU A 327 4.20 -3.00 8.41
N TYR A 328 5.30 -3.41 9.06
CA TYR A 328 5.58 -4.85 9.24
C TYR A 328 4.67 -5.47 10.31
N ASP A 329 4.21 -4.70 11.30
CA ASP A 329 3.23 -5.14 12.29
C ASP A 329 1.79 -4.86 11.79
N LEU A 330 0.85 -5.75 12.10
CA LEU A 330 -0.56 -5.57 11.76
C LEU A 330 -1.24 -4.56 12.70
N ASP A 331 -0.70 -4.36 13.91
CA ASP A 331 -1.21 -3.40 14.90
C ASP A 331 -1.16 -1.94 14.43
N VAL A 332 -0.46 -1.64 13.32
CA VAL A 332 -0.53 -0.33 12.65
C VAL A 332 -1.98 0.07 12.34
N LEU A 333 -2.86 -0.89 12.05
CA LEU A 333 -4.28 -0.66 11.76
C LEU A 333 -5.13 -0.25 12.98
N LYS A 334 -4.56 -0.24 14.19
CA LYS A 334 -5.21 0.30 15.41
C LYS A 334 -5.17 1.83 15.46
N PHE A 335 -4.26 2.46 14.73
CA PHE A 335 -3.98 3.88 14.79
C PHE A 335 -4.36 4.55 13.45
N PRO A 336 -5.08 5.69 13.45
CA PRO A 336 -5.32 6.45 12.23
C PRO A 336 -4.03 7.12 11.74
N VAL A 337 -3.91 7.35 10.43
CA VAL A 337 -2.65 7.79 9.79
C VAL A 337 -2.14 9.13 10.32
N TYR A 338 -3.02 10.09 10.64
CA TYR A 338 -2.59 11.36 11.26
C TYR A 338 -1.93 11.15 12.62
N LEU A 339 -2.39 10.18 13.42
CA LEU A 339 -1.81 9.86 14.73
C LEU A 339 -0.47 9.13 14.58
N LEU A 340 -0.38 8.18 13.63
CA LEU A 340 0.88 7.52 13.26
C LEU A 340 1.93 8.54 12.79
N THR A 341 1.54 9.46 11.91
CA THR A 341 2.43 10.48 11.35
C THR A 341 2.88 11.47 12.42
N ALA A 342 1.97 11.97 13.26
CA ALA A 342 2.31 12.84 14.40
C ALA A 342 3.23 12.14 15.43
N ALA A 343 3.02 10.85 15.70
CA ALA A 343 3.89 10.06 16.57
C ALA A 343 5.28 9.83 15.96
N ALA A 344 5.35 9.48 14.68
CA ALA A 344 6.60 9.29 13.94
C ALA A 344 7.40 10.60 13.84
N PHE A 345 6.73 11.71 13.54
CA PHE A 345 7.32 13.05 13.45
C PHE A 345 8.03 13.45 14.74
N LEU A 346 7.38 13.25 15.88
CA LEU A 346 7.94 13.64 17.18
C LEU A 346 9.08 12.73 17.65
N GLU A 347 9.11 11.44 17.29
CA GLU A 347 10.28 10.59 17.53
C GLU A 347 11.43 10.91 16.56
N ALA A 348 11.14 11.15 15.26
CA ALA A 348 12.14 11.56 14.27
C ALA A 348 12.80 12.90 14.64
N LEU A 349 12.00 13.89 15.04
CA LEU A 349 12.48 15.19 15.53
C LEU A 349 13.28 15.05 16.83
N THR A 350 12.90 14.15 17.73
CA THR A 350 13.67 13.85 18.95
C THR A 350 15.05 13.28 18.61
N ASP A 351 15.13 12.33 17.68
CA ASP A 351 16.39 11.69 17.31
C ASP A 351 17.28 12.62 16.46
N ALA A 352 16.73 13.37 15.52
CA ALA A 352 17.47 14.36 14.73
C ALA A 352 18.07 15.47 15.64
N MET A 353 17.32 15.92 16.65
CA MET A 353 17.82 16.81 17.70
C MET A 353 18.87 16.14 18.60
N GLN A 354 18.69 14.86 18.94
CA GLN A 354 19.68 14.09 19.69
C GLN A 354 21.03 14.04 18.94
N GLU A 355 21.04 13.90 17.60
CA GLU A 355 22.26 14.02 16.80
C GLU A 355 22.90 15.40 16.91
N VAL A 356 22.11 16.48 16.74
CA VAL A 356 22.58 17.87 16.83
C VAL A 356 23.28 18.13 18.16
N PHE A 357 22.72 17.70 19.29
CA PHE A 357 23.35 17.83 20.60
C PHE A 357 24.55 16.88 20.83
N CYS A 358 24.61 15.74 20.15
CA CYS A 358 25.71 14.79 20.25
C CYS A 358 26.92 15.13 19.34
N ARG A 359 26.74 15.87 18.24
CA ARG A 359 27.82 16.30 17.33
C ARG A 359 28.92 17.18 17.99
N PRO A 360 28.63 18.05 18.97
CA PRO A 360 29.66 18.69 19.81
C PRO A 360 30.35 17.71 20.76
N LEU A 361 29.62 16.75 21.33
CA LEU A 361 30.13 15.81 22.33
C LEU A 361 31.02 14.71 21.73
N SER A 362 30.81 14.31 20.47
CA SER A 362 31.66 13.34 19.77
C SER A 362 33.12 13.80 19.61
N LYS A 363 33.36 15.12 19.66
CA LYS A 363 34.69 15.75 19.62
C LYS A 363 35.36 15.82 21.00
N SER A 364 34.67 15.42 22.08
CA SER A 364 35.19 15.46 23.46
C SER A 364 35.81 14.13 23.88
N PRO A 365 37.11 14.09 24.24
CA PRO A 365 37.77 12.85 24.68
C PRO A 365 37.38 12.41 26.11
N PHE A 366 36.55 13.18 26.82
CA PHE A 366 36.27 12.95 28.24
C PHE A 366 35.10 11.99 28.54
N ILE A 367 34.29 11.63 27.54
CA ILE A 367 33.15 10.72 27.73
C ILE A 367 33.41 9.42 26.96
N SER A 368 33.76 8.36 27.70
CA SER A 368 34.11 7.02 27.19
C SER A 368 32.91 6.08 27.02
N ASP A 369 31.68 6.56 27.24
CA ASP A 369 30.46 5.76 27.31
C ASP A 369 29.39 6.40 26.42
N ASP A 370 29.19 5.82 25.23
CA ASP A 370 28.30 6.36 24.22
C ASP A 370 26.82 6.20 24.58
N VAL A 371 26.45 5.19 25.36
CA VAL A 371 25.08 5.03 25.90
C VAL A 371 24.76 6.18 26.84
N LYS A 372 25.73 6.60 27.69
CA LYS A 372 25.59 7.81 28.51
C LYS A 372 25.55 9.10 27.69
N LYS A 373 26.28 9.20 26.56
CA LYS A 373 26.16 10.37 25.65
C LYS A 373 24.75 10.48 25.09
N LEU A 374 24.25 9.42 24.46
CA LEU A 374 22.91 9.40 23.84
C LEU A 374 21.83 9.73 24.89
N GLY A 375 21.87 9.10 26.06
CA GLY A 375 20.96 9.39 27.17
C GLY A 375 21.11 10.78 27.81
N MET A 376 22.15 11.55 27.49
CA MET A 376 22.26 12.98 27.80
C MET A 376 21.74 13.85 26.65
N CYS A 377 22.08 13.52 25.40
CA CYS A 377 21.57 14.21 24.21
C CYS A 377 20.04 14.14 24.13
N ARG A 378 19.42 12.99 24.41
CA ARG A 378 17.95 12.85 24.42
C ARG A 378 17.29 13.79 25.44
N LYS A 379 17.86 13.90 26.64
CA LYS A 379 17.38 14.81 27.70
C LYS A 379 17.60 16.29 27.40
N MET A 380 18.39 16.62 26.38
CA MET A 380 18.51 17.98 25.84
C MET A 380 17.57 18.23 24.66
N ALA A 381 17.21 17.18 23.90
CA ALA A 381 16.21 17.24 22.84
C ALA A 381 14.76 17.29 23.36
N GLU A 382 14.44 16.46 24.36
CA GLU A 382 13.10 16.31 24.92
C GLU A 382 12.43 17.66 25.29
N PRO A 383 13.11 18.63 25.96
CA PRO A 383 12.47 19.92 26.31
C PRO A 383 12.16 20.85 25.14
N GLU A 384 12.94 20.83 24.05
CA GLU A 384 12.65 21.66 22.86
C GLU A 384 11.53 21.02 22.01
N VAL A 385 11.57 19.69 21.86
CA VAL A 385 10.52 18.93 21.14
C VAL A 385 9.19 18.93 21.90
N GLU A 386 9.19 19.04 23.23
CA GLU A 386 7.97 19.16 24.05
C GLU A 386 7.11 20.39 23.67
N LEU A 387 7.73 21.49 23.20
CA LEU A 387 6.98 22.66 22.71
C LEU A 387 6.30 22.36 21.36
N VAL A 388 7.02 21.72 20.44
CA VAL A 388 6.47 21.30 19.14
C VAL A 388 5.37 20.25 19.33
N LYS A 389 5.51 19.34 20.29
CA LYS A 389 4.49 18.35 20.66
C LYS A 389 3.15 19.02 20.98
N LEU A 390 3.14 20.10 21.75
CA LEU A 390 1.90 20.79 22.15
C LEU A 390 1.18 21.40 20.94
N GLU A 391 1.91 21.97 19.98
CA GLU A 391 1.32 22.48 18.73
C GLU A 391 0.81 21.35 17.84
N VAL A 392 1.59 20.27 17.64
CA VAL A 392 1.15 19.05 16.90
C VAL A 392 -0.10 18.45 17.53
N GLN A 393 -0.20 18.40 18.87
CA GLN A 393 -1.40 17.92 19.56
C GLN A 393 -2.64 18.79 19.27
N GLN A 394 -2.48 20.11 19.31
CA GLN A 394 -3.55 21.06 19.03
C GLN A 394 -3.99 21.00 17.56
N LEU A 395 -3.03 20.93 16.63
CA LEU A 395 -3.23 20.92 15.19
C LEU A 395 -3.90 19.63 14.70
N CYS A 396 -3.36 18.47 15.08
CA CYS A 396 -3.90 17.18 14.68
C CYS A 396 -5.15 16.78 15.49
N GLY A 397 -5.47 17.48 16.58
CA GLY A 397 -6.60 17.19 17.46
C GLY A 397 -6.42 15.93 18.32
N VAL A 398 -5.17 15.56 18.64
CA VAL A 398 -4.82 14.29 19.32
C VAL A 398 -4.58 14.47 20.81
N THR A 399 -5.11 13.55 21.64
CA THR A 399 -4.88 13.63 23.09
C THR A 399 -3.46 13.19 23.46
N GLU A 400 -2.98 13.64 24.63
CA GLU A 400 -1.67 13.19 25.13
C GLU A 400 -1.64 11.67 25.36
N ALA A 401 -2.77 11.07 25.73
CA ALA A 401 -2.87 9.63 25.96
C ALA A 401 -2.69 8.84 24.66
N ASP A 402 -3.41 9.21 23.59
CA ASP A 402 -3.35 8.50 22.29
C ASP A 402 -1.97 8.67 21.65
N LEU A 403 -1.43 9.90 21.67
CA LEU A 403 -0.12 10.22 21.12
C LEU A 403 1.01 9.50 21.88
N LYS A 404 0.92 9.42 23.21
CA LYS A 404 1.87 8.67 24.04
C LYS A 404 1.77 7.17 23.80
N HIS A 405 0.56 6.63 23.69
CA HIS A 405 0.35 5.21 23.39
C HIS A 405 0.91 4.84 22.01
N CYS A 406 0.60 5.63 20.97
CA CYS A 406 1.11 5.46 19.62
C CYS A 406 2.64 5.57 19.56
N ARG A 407 3.26 6.55 20.23
CA ARG A 407 4.73 6.67 20.33
C ARG A 407 5.36 5.48 21.05
N GLN A 408 4.75 4.98 22.12
CA GLN A 408 5.23 3.80 22.86
C GLN A 408 5.16 2.51 22.03
N TRP A 409 4.09 2.33 21.25
CA TRP A 409 3.97 1.21 20.32
C TRP A 409 4.99 1.33 19.18
N LEU A 410 5.09 2.50 18.54
CA LEU A 410 6.03 2.75 17.44
C LEU A 410 7.48 2.48 17.86
N ALA A 411 7.90 3.01 19.02
CA ALA A 411 9.21 2.77 19.61
C ALA A 411 9.44 1.31 20.10
N SER A 412 8.47 0.41 19.94
CA SER A 412 8.63 -1.03 20.17
C SER A 412 8.72 -1.87 18.88
N VAL A 413 8.36 -1.29 17.73
CA VAL A 413 8.40 -1.97 16.41
C VAL A 413 9.49 -1.43 15.46
N THR A 414 10.11 -0.28 15.77
CA THR A 414 11.17 0.36 14.95
C THR A 414 12.57 0.29 15.59
N VAL A 415 12.98 -0.88 16.13
CA VAL A 415 14.22 -1.07 16.92
C VAL A 415 15.07 -2.23 16.38
#